data_AF-A0A2V4DWW7-F1
#
_entry.id   AF-A0A2V4DWW7-F1
#
_cell.length_a   1.000
_cell.length_b   1.000
_cell.length_c   1.000
_cell.angle_alpha   90.00
_cell.angle_beta   90.00
_cell.angle_gamma   90.00
#
_symmetry.space_group_name_H-M   'P 1'
#
loop_
_entity.id
_entity.type
_entity.pdbx_description
1 polymer ?
#
loop_
_entity_poly.entity_id
_entity_poly.type
_entity_poly.pdbx_seq_one_letter_code
_entity_poly.pdbx_strand_id
1 'polypeptide(L)'
;MRKIICFIVLVMFQFGCDNSPLEKNKIDRLVENIGAEKTGKLLQLIDQADDEKFNTLKNNKPYDLNDEKKAAISILKQILPIKFNDNLIWFDIEADSNVLVYKTAVEGITKEDLLTSENIKKIGKAITEIYCQDNAQMKNVKKYFSEGVEFMFYIEGQKLLLLKIPTDCKINR
;
A
#
# COMPACT_ATOMS: atom_id res chain seq x y z
N MET A 1 14.32 45.70 -10.17
CA MET A 1 12.95 45.25 -10.53
C MET A 1 12.69 43.95 -9.79
N ARG A 2 12.26 43.92 -8.52
CA ARG A 2 10.87 44.00 -8.00
C ARG A 2 9.76 43.43 -8.90
N LYS A 3 9.24 42.27 -8.45
CA LYS A 3 7.84 41.93 -8.12
C LYS A 3 6.95 41.20 -9.16
N ILE A 4 6.22 40.23 -8.59
CA ILE A 4 5.02 39.49 -9.06
C ILE A 4 5.42 38.29 -9.93
N ILE A 5 5.42 37.05 -9.42
CA ILE A 5 4.22 36.25 -9.14
C ILE A 5 4.39 35.47 -7.83
N CYS A 6 3.66 35.91 -6.82
CA CYS A 6 3.37 35.21 -5.59
C CYS A 6 1.89 35.51 -5.33
N PHE A 7 0.98 34.71 -5.90
CA PHE A 7 -0.45 34.66 -5.58
C PHE A 7 -1.03 33.46 -6.34
N ILE A 8 -1.81 32.60 -5.66
CA ILE A 8 -2.32 31.28 -6.11
C ILE A 8 -1.23 30.21 -5.97
N VAL A 9 -1.04 29.51 -4.85
CA VAL A 9 -2.00 28.69 -4.09
C VAL A 9 -1.56 28.69 -2.62
N LEU A 10 -2.19 29.54 -1.81
CA LEU A 10 -2.03 29.58 -0.37
C LEU A 10 -3.43 29.64 0.24
N VAL A 11 -4.21 28.59 0.03
CA VAL A 11 -5.45 28.32 0.76
C VAL A 11 -5.56 26.80 0.88
N MET A 12 -5.19 26.27 2.05
CA MET A 12 -5.55 24.95 2.65
C MET A 12 -4.48 24.44 3.65
N PHE A 13 -3.35 25.14 3.84
CA PHE A 13 -2.41 24.87 4.94
C PHE A 13 -2.61 25.86 6.09
N GLN A 14 -3.73 25.74 6.80
CA GLN A 14 -3.87 26.29 8.15
C GLN A 14 -4.61 25.30 9.04
N PHE A 15 -3.87 24.29 9.51
CA PHE A 15 -4.09 23.67 10.80
C PHE A 15 -2.74 23.39 11.44
N GLY A 16 -2.45 24.12 12.53
CA GLY A 16 -1.54 23.70 13.60
C GLY A 16 -0.04 23.97 13.41
N CYS A 17 0.45 24.99 14.11
CA CYS A 17 1.86 25.16 14.45
C CYS A 17 2.30 24.12 15.48
N ASP A 18 3.46 23.48 15.28
CA ASP A 18 4.50 23.36 16.32
C ASP A 18 5.85 23.06 15.65
N ASN A 19 6.80 23.98 15.81
CA ASN A 19 8.18 23.83 15.34
C ASN A 19 9.02 23.31 16.50
N SER A 20 8.90 22.01 16.78
CA SER A 20 9.91 21.26 17.52
C SER A 20 10.66 20.38 16.52
N PRO A 21 12.01 20.33 16.53
CA PRO A 21 12.75 19.30 15.81
C PRO A 21 12.62 17.99 16.59
N LEU A 22 11.39 17.50 16.73
CA LEU A 22 11.11 16.14 17.16
C LEU A 22 11.50 15.25 15.98
N GLU A 23 12.19 14.15 16.24
CA GLU A 23 12.30 13.04 15.29
C GLU A 23 10.99 12.91 14.51
N LYS A 24 11.01 12.98 13.17
CA LYS A 24 9.81 12.68 12.37
C LYS A 24 9.14 11.45 12.97
N ASN A 25 7.91 11.60 13.47
CA ASN A 25 7.20 10.57 14.21
C ASN A 25 7.29 9.27 13.39
N LYS A 26 7.62 8.14 14.03
CA LYS A 26 7.79 6.86 13.34
C LYS A 26 6.58 6.50 12.47
N ILE A 27 5.38 6.98 12.85
CA ILE A 27 4.16 6.88 12.05
C ILE A 27 4.21 7.74 10.78
N ASP A 28 4.71 8.97 10.85
CA ASP A 28 4.84 9.83 9.67
C ASP A 28 5.83 9.21 8.68
N ARG A 29 6.92 8.60 9.18
CA ARG A 29 7.82 7.79 8.35
C ARG A 29 7.12 6.59 7.74
N LEU A 30 6.29 5.87 8.49
CA LEU A 30 5.49 4.76 7.94
C LEU A 30 4.57 5.25 6.82
N VAL A 31 3.87 6.37 7.03
CA VAL A 31 2.95 6.99 6.06
C VAL A 31 3.67 7.46 4.79
N GLU A 32 4.78 8.20 4.94
CA GLU A 32 5.63 8.63 3.82
C GLU A 32 6.08 7.43 2.97
N ASN A 33 6.43 6.32 3.63
CA ASN A 33 6.95 5.13 2.97
C ASN A 33 5.88 4.21 2.37
N ILE A 34 4.65 4.28 2.86
CA ILE A 34 3.51 3.72 2.15
C ILE A 34 3.36 4.49 0.82
N GLY A 35 3.55 5.82 0.83
CA GLY A 35 3.45 6.73 -0.33
C GLY A 35 4.17 6.36 -1.64
N ALA A 36 3.75 7.03 -2.71
CA ALA A 36 3.94 6.70 -4.14
C ALA A 36 5.38 6.42 -4.63
N GLU A 37 6.42 6.88 -3.93
CA GLU A 37 7.82 6.69 -4.31
C GLU A 37 8.24 5.20 -4.30
N LYS A 38 7.54 4.33 -3.53
CA LYS A 38 7.86 2.90 -3.44
C LYS A 38 7.05 1.97 -4.35
N THR A 39 5.97 2.46 -4.94
CA THR A 39 5.26 1.75 -6.03
C THR A 39 6.22 1.47 -7.20
N GLY A 40 7.18 2.38 -7.44
CA GLY A 40 8.26 2.18 -8.42
C GLY A 40 9.21 1.03 -8.09
N LYS A 41 9.52 0.79 -6.80
CA LYS A 41 10.36 -0.34 -6.36
C LYS A 41 9.63 -1.67 -6.48
N LEU A 42 8.33 -1.70 -6.16
CA LEU A 42 7.49 -2.87 -6.37
C LEU A 42 7.38 -3.19 -7.88
N LEU A 43 7.23 -2.17 -8.71
CA LEU A 43 7.24 -2.33 -10.17
C LEU A 43 8.58 -2.85 -10.68
N GLN A 44 9.70 -2.32 -10.22
CA GLN A 44 11.01 -2.85 -10.56
C GLN A 44 11.18 -4.31 -10.12
N LEU A 45 10.67 -4.71 -8.95
CA LEU A 45 10.73 -6.11 -8.49
C LEU A 45 9.82 -7.04 -9.31
N ILE A 46 8.69 -6.54 -9.79
CA ILE A 46 7.78 -7.26 -10.69
C ILE A 46 8.40 -7.39 -12.08
N ASP A 47 8.93 -6.30 -12.64
CA ASP A 47 9.61 -6.26 -13.95
C ASP A 47 10.92 -7.08 -13.91
N GLN A 48 11.60 -7.17 -12.76
CA GLN A 48 12.77 -8.06 -12.58
C GLN A 48 12.38 -9.53 -12.43
N ALA A 49 11.13 -9.81 -12.07
CA ALA A 49 10.60 -11.17 -12.05
C ALA A 49 10.12 -11.64 -13.45
N ASP A 50 10.15 -10.77 -14.48
CA ASP A 50 9.63 -11.08 -15.82
C ASP A 50 10.48 -12.10 -16.60
N ASP A 51 9.84 -13.15 -17.09
CA ASP A 51 9.09 -13.16 -18.37
C ASP A 51 8.78 -14.64 -18.75
N GLU A 52 9.74 -15.52 -18.46
CA GLU A 52 9.68 -16.94 -18.83
C GLU A 52 8.61 -17.71 -18.03
N LYS A 53 8.53 -17.52 -16.71
CA LYS A 53 7.51 -18.15 -15.85
C LYS A 53 6.10 -17.60 -16.10
N PHE A 54 5.97 -16.30 -16.37
CA PHE A 54 4.67 -15.65 -16.64
C PHE A 54 4.05 -16.19 -17.94
N ASN A 55 4.86 -16.28 -19.00
CA ASN A 55 4.42 -16.81 -20.29
C ASN A 55 4.15 -18.32 -20.26
N THR A 56 4.90 -19.10 -19.46
CA THR A 56 4.68 -20.56 -19.33
C THR A 56 3.37 -20.90 -18.63
N LEU A 57 2.93 -20.06 -17.67
CA LEU A 57 1.64 -20.22 -16.99
C LEU A 57 0.48 -19.86 -17.94
N LYS A 58 0.56 -18.73 -18.65
CA LYS A 58 -0.50 -18.21 -19.53
C LYS A 58 -0.84 -19.12 -20.72
N ASN A 59 0.12 -19.91 -21.23
CA ASN A 59 -0.02 -20.63 -22.51
C ASN A 59 -0.78 -21.97 -22.44
N ASN A 60 -1.26 -22.42 -21.28
CA ASN A 60 -1.65 -23.84 -21.10
C ASN A 60 -3.15 -24.14 -20.91
N LYS A 61 -4.09 -23.18 -20.98
CA LYS A 61 -5.56 -23.43 -21.00
C LYS A 61 -6.38 -22.14 -21.20
N PRO A 62 -7.68 -22.21 -21.55
CA PRO A 62 -8.57 -21.07 -21.37
C PRO A 62 -8.58 -20.68 -19.89
N TYR A 63 -7.87 -19.60 -19.55
CA TYR A 63 -7.75 -19.09 -18.20
C TYR A 63 -9.07 -18.43 -17.79
N ASP A 64 -9.69 -18.90 -16.72
CA ASP A 64 -10.74 -18.12 -16.06
C ASP A 64 -10.09 -17.07 -15.13
N LEU A 65 -10.88 -16.06 -14.71
CA LEU A 65 -10.40 -14.97 -13.86
C LEU A 65 -9.82 -15.48 -12.53
N ASN A 66 -10.27 -16.63 -12.03
CA ASN A 66 -9.81 -17.20 -10.76
C ASN A 66 -8.41 -17.82 -10.91
N ASP A 67 -8.13 -18.46 -12.03
CA ASP A 67 -6.80 -18.96 -12.36
C ASP A 67 -5.80 -17.81 -12.56
N GLU A 68 -6.22 -16.70 -13.18
CA GLU A 68 -5.38 -15.49 -13.32
C GLU A 68 -5.02 -14.90 -11.94
N LYS A 69 -5.99 -14.80 -11.02
CA LYS A 69 -5.75 -14.35 -9.64
C LYS A 69 -4.75 -15.25 -8.92
N LYS A 70 -4.94 -16.56 -8.97
CA LYS A 70 -4.03 -17.53 -8.32
C LYS A 70 -2.61 -17.43 -8.86
N ALA A 71 -2.47 -17.30 -10.18
CA ALA A 71 -1.17 -17.11 -10.82
C ALA A 71 -0.50 -15.82 -10.34
N ALA A 72 -1.23 -14.70 -10.33
CA ALA A 72 -0.72 -13.41 -9.85
C ALA A 72 -0.26 -13.47 -8.38
N ILE A 73 -1.07 -14.06 -7.48
CA ILE A 73 -0.68 -14.26 -6.08
C ILE A 73 0.54 -15.17 -5.96
N SER A 74 0.59 -16.28 -6.69
CA SER A 74 1.70 -17.23 -6.64
C SER A 74 3.02 -16.61 -7.12
N ILE A 75 2.98 -15.64 -8.04
CA ILE A 75 4.15 -14.89 -8.48
C ILE A 75 4.57 -13.92 -7.39
N LEU A 76 3.64 -13.12 -6.86
CA LEU A 76 3.93 -12.17 -5.79
C LEU A 76 4.50 -12.87 -4.54
N LYS A 77 4.02 -14.08 -4.21
CA LYS A 77 4.58 -14.87 -3.10
C LYS A 77 6.05 -15.25 -3.28
N GLN A 78 6.55 -15.38 -4.52
CA GLN A 78 7.95 -15.75 -4.77
C GLN A 78 8.94 -14.63 -4.44
N ILE A 79 8.48 -13.38 -4.41
CA ILE A 79 9.32 -12.21 -4.11
C ILE A 79 9.19 -11.75 -2.65
N LEU A 80 8.36 -12.43 -1.85
CA LEU A 80 8.22 -12.16 -0.42
C LEU A 80 9.34 -12.84 0.39
N PRO A 81 9.76 -12.26 1.54
CA PRO A 81 9.28 -11.01 2.11
C PRO A 81 9.86 -9.78 1.38
N ILE A 82 9.01 -8.78 1.13
CA ILE A 82 9.44 -7.48 0.58
C ILE A 82 9.63 -6.50 1.74
N LYS A 83 10.89 -6.14 2.00
CA LYS A 83 11.24 -5.05 2.92
C LYS A 83 11.14 -3.70 2.20
N PHE A 84 10.09 -2.93 2.51
CA PHE A 84 9.93 -1.58 1.96
C PHE A 84 10.87 -0.60 2.66
N ASN A 85 11.02 -0.72 3.99
CA ASN A 85 11.96 0.02 4.84
C ASN A 85 12.22 -0.77 6.14
N ASP A 86 12.93 -0.14 7.09
CA ASP A 86 13.24 -0.68 8.41
C ASP A 86 12.04 -0.82 9.35
N ASN A 87 10.84 -0.39 8.96
CA ASN A 87 9.64 -0.43 9.79
C ASN A 87 8.47 -1.20 9.14
N LEU A 88 8.61 -1.66 7.89
CA LEU A 88 7.51 -2.19 7.09
C LEU A 88 7.98 -3.30 6.15
N ILE A 89 7.44 -4.49 6.40
CA ILE A 89 7.74 -5.69 5.62
C ILE A 89 6.42 -6.31 5.20
N TRP A 90 6.21 -6.51 3.90
CA TRP A 90 5.18 -7.45 3.45
C TRP A 90 5.78 -8.84 3.49
N PHE A 91 5.21 -9.71 4.31
CA PHE A 91 5.74 -11.06 4.49
C PHE A 91 4.83 -12.13 3.89
N ASP A 92 3.56 -11.82 3.62
CA ASP A 92 2.63 -12.72 2.95
C ASP A 92 1.55 -11.92 2.20
N ILE A 93 0.99 -12.53 1.16
CA ILE A 93 -0.10 -11.97 0.36
C ILE A 93 -1.09 -13.07 0.01
N GLU A 94 -2.38 -12.84 0.17
CA GLU A 94 -3.41 -13.85 -0.07
C GLU A 94 -4.55 -13.29 -0.89
N ALA A 95 -5.25 -14.15 -1.61
CA ALA A 95 -6.54 -13.82 -2.19
C ALA A 95 -7.62 -14.44 -1.30
N ASP A 96 -8.48 -13.60 -0.75
CA ASP A 96 -9.73 -14.03 -0.13
C ASP A 96 -10.87 -13.65 -1.08
N SER A 97 -11.32 -14.61 -1.89
CA SER A 97 -12.35 -14.41 -2.91
C SER A 97 -12.00 -13.28 -3.90
N ASN A 98 -12.61 -12.10 -3.76
CA ASN A 98 -12.33 -10.91 -4.58
C ASN A 98 -11.60 -9.81 -3.81
N VAL A 99 -10.99 -10.14 -2.68
CA VAL A 99 -10.21 -9.24 -1.82
C VAL A 99 -8.74 -9.66 -1.85
N LEU A 100 -7.85 -8.70 -2.05
CA LEU A 100 -6.41 -8.91 -1.91
C LEU A 100 -5.96 -8.59 -0.49
N VAL A 101 -5.39 -9.56 0.20
CA VAL A 101 -4.97 -9.44 1.60
C VAL A 101 -3.45 -9.32 1.67
N TYR A 102 -2.94 -8.20 2.19
CA TYR A 102 -1.54 -7.97 2.48
C TYR A 102 -1.26 -8.22 3.97
N LYS A 103 -0.38 -9.16 4.30
CA LYS A 103 0.10 -9.33 5.68
C LYS A 103 1.42 -8.59 5.85
N THR A 104 1.39 -7.65 6.78
CA THR A 104 2.39 -6.61 6.92
C THR A 104 2.96 -6.62 8.34
N ALA A 105 4.26 -6.86 8.49
CA ALA A 105 4.95 -6.71 9.75
C ALA A 105 5.42 -5.25 9.91
N VAL A 106 5.19 -4.71 11.10
CA VAL A 106 5.61 -3.38 11.51
C VAL A 106 6.69 -3.51 12.57
N GLU A 107 7.85 -2.92 12.32
CA GLU A 107 9.00 -2.97 13.22
C GLU A 107 9.28 -1.59 13.82
N GLY A 108 9.69 -1.55 15.09
CA GLY A 108 10.14 -0.32 15.76
C GLY A 108 9.04 0.68 16.16
N ILE A 109 7.76 0.37 15.91
CA ILE A 109 6.57 1.11 16.35
C ILE A 109 5.87 0.29 17.44
N THR A 110 5.44 0.95 18.53
CA THR A 110 4.71 0.27 19.61
C THR A 110 3.25 0.02 19.22
N LYS A 111 2.61 -0.92 19.91
CA LYS A 111 1.18 -1.19 19.73
C LYS A 111 0.35 0.07 20.04
N GLU A 112 0.71 0.77 21.11
CA GLU A 112 0.03 1.97 21.60
C GLU A 112 0.09 3.10 20.56
N ASP A 113 1.26 3.30 19.95
CA ASP A 113 1.43 4.29 18.88
C ASP A 113 0.64 3.91 17.62
N LEU A 114 0.69 2.65 17.20
CA LEU A 114 0.02 2.20 15.98
C LEU A 114 -1.51 2.34 16.08
N LEU A 115 -2.07 2.05 17.25
CA LEU A 115 -3.51 1.90 17.45
C LEU A 115 -4.25 3.20 17.83
N THR A 116 -3.57 4.34 17.83
CA THR A 116 -4.28 5.62 18.02
C THR A 116 -5.23 5.90 16.84
N SER A 117 -6.39 6.48 17.13
CA SER A 117 -7.39 6.81 16.10
C SER A 117 -6.82 7.72 15.00
N GLU A 118 -5.95 8.66 15.38
CA GLU A 118 -5.28 9.55 14.44
C GLU A 118 -4.32 8.79 13.51
N ASN A 119 -3.50 7.90 14.06
CA ASN A 119 -2.51 7.16 13.28
C ASN A 119 -3.17 6.13 12.35
N ILE A 120 -4.21 5.44 12.83
CA ILE A 120 -5.05 4.58 11.99
C ILE A 120 -5.63 5.35 10.80
N LYS A 121 -6.15 6.57 11.01
CA LYS A 121 -6.68 7.42 9.94
C LYS A 121 -5.59 7.85 8.95
N LYS A 122 -4.41 8.25 9.44
CA LYS A 122 -3.27 8.63 8.59
C LYS A 122 -2.81 7.47 7.71
N ILE A 123 -2.63 6.29 8.30
CA ILE A 123 -2.23 5.06 7.59
C ILE A 123 -3.29 4.67 6.56
N GLY A 124 -4.57 4.62 6.97
CA GLY A 124 -5.68 4.29 6.08
C GLY A 124 -5.80 5.25 4.90
N LYS A 125 -5.63 6.56 5.14
CA LYS A 125 -5.60 7.57 4.08
C LYS A 125 -4.45 7.33 3.10
N ALA A 126 -3.24 7.09 3.60
CA ALA A 126 -2.08 6.86 2.74
C ALA A 126 -2.26 5.62 1.84
N ILE A 127 -2.73 4.50 2.40
CA ILE A 127 -3.02 3.28 1.65
C ILE A 127 -4.11 3.55 0.60
N THR A 128 -5.17 4.25 0.99
CA THR A 128 -6.26 4.63 0.07
C THR A 128 -5.71 5.43 -1.09
N GLU A 129 -4.89 6.45 -0.84
CA GLU A 129 -4.32 7.31 -1.88
C GLU A 129 -3.53 6.52 -2.92
N ILE A 130 -2.79 5.48 -2.52
CA ILE A 130 -2.03 4.62 -3.45
C ILE A 130 -2.92 3.67 -4.21
N TYR A 131 -3.78 2.94 -3.49
CA TYR A 131 -4.70 1.99 -4.11
C TYR A 131 -5.65 2.68 -5.10
N CYS A 132 -5.97 3.94 -4.83
CA CYS A 132 -6.86 4.76 -5.63
C CYS A 132 -6.19 5.54 -6.75
N GLN A 133 -4.88 5.39 -6.94
CA GLN A 133 -4.20 5.98 -8.10
C GLN A 133 -4.79 5.45 -9.41
N ASP A 134 -4.94 6.36 -10.37
CA ASP A 134 -5.41 6.05 -11.72
C ASP A 134 -4.24 5.61 -12.61
N ASN A 135 -3.62 4.47 -12.29
CA ASN A 135 -2.55 3.87 -13.07
C ASN A 135 -2.89 2.44 -13.54
N ALA A 136 -2.16 1.93 -14.54
CA ALA A 136 -2.45 0.62 -15.15
C ALA A 136 -2.35 -0.53 -14.13
N GLN A 137 -1.43 -0.43 -13.18
CA GLN A 137 -1.19 -1.41 -12.14
C GLN A 137 -2.40 -1.53 -11.21
N MET A 138 -2.88 -0.41 -10.66
CA MET A 138 -4.05 -0.40 -9.77
C MET A 138 -5.34 -0.74 -10.50
N LYS A 139 -5.45 -0.41 -11.80
CA LYS A 139 -6.56 -0.92 -12.64
C LYS A 139 -6.57 -2.43 -12.71
N ASN A 140 -5.40 -3.06 -12.91
CA ASN A 140 -5.29 -4.52 -12.93
C ASN A 140 -5.60 -5.13 -11.55
N VAL A 141 -5.08 -4.55 -10.46
CA VAL A 141 -5.43 -5.01 -9.11
C VAL A 141 -6.94 -4.93 -8.89
N LYS A 142 -7.60 -3.81 -9.20
CA LYS A 142 -9.06 -3.64 -9.07
C LYS A 142 -9.87 -4.57 -9.97
N LYS A 143 -9.35 -4.94 -11.14
CA LYS A 143 -9.96 -5.93 -12.04
C LYS A 143 -9.96 -7.32 -11.40
N TYR A 144 -8.85 -7.72 -10.79
CA TYR A 144 -8.71 -9.03 -10.15
C TYR A 144 -9.37 -9.08 -8.77
N PHE A 145 -9.37 -7.98 -8.03
CA PHE A 145 -9.86 -7.88 -6.67
C PHE A 145 -10.96 -6.82 -6.57
N SER A 146 -12.11 -7.16 -7.14
CA SER A 146 -13.24 -6.24 -7.31
C SER A 146 -13.85 -5.75 -6.00
N GLU A 147 -13.63 -6.46 -4.88
CA GLU A 147 -14.14 -6.07 -3.56
C GLU A 147 -13.16 -5.18 -2.78
N GLY A 148 -11.89 -5.11 -3.20
CA GLY A 148 -10.91 -4.20 -2.65
C GLY A 148 -9.66 -4.89 -2.11
N VAL A 149 -9.02 -4.22 -1.15
CA VAL A 149 -7.80 -4.71 -0.50
C VAL A 149 -7.92 -4.63 1.01
N GLU A 150 -7.26 -5.57 1.69
CA GLU A 150 -7.13 -5.62 3.13
C GLU A 150 -5.67 -5.59 3.53
N PHE A 151 -5.33 -4.76 4.53
CA PHE A 151 -4.00 -4.71 5.14
C PHE A 151 -4.10 -5.20 6.57
N MET A 152 -3.45 -6.34 6.83
CA MET A 152 -3.31 -6.91 8.18
C MET A 152 -1.95 -6.53 8.73
N PHE A 153 -1.93 -5.71 9.78
CA PHE A 153 -0.70 -5.26 10.44
C PHE A 153 -0.39 -6.13 11.65
N TYR A 154 0.88 -6.54 11.73
CA TYR A 154 1.43 -7.37 12.78
C TYR A 154 2.58 -6.64 13.48
N ILE A 155 2.61 -6.67 14.80
CA ILE A 155 3.78 -6.30 15.62
C ILE A 155 4.12 -7.53 16.45
N GLU A 156 5.39 -7.92 16.48
CA GLU A 156 5.87 -9.11 17.22
C GLU A 156 5.07 -10.39 16.88
N GLY A 157 4.66 -10.53 15.61
CA GLY A 157 3.88 -11.67 15.13
C GLY A 157 2.39 -11.67 15.51
N GLN A 158 1.92 -10.70 16.30
CA GLN A 158 0.51 -10.57 16.67
C GLN A 158 -0.22 -9.64 15.71
N LYS A 159 -1.36 -10.09 15.16
CA LYS A 159 -2.25 -9.23 14.37
C LYS A 159 -2.89 -8.17 15.27
N LEU A 160 -2.67 -6.90 14.96
CA LEU A 160 -3.16 -5.78 15.79
C LEU A 160 -4.19 -4.92 15.08
N LEU A 161 -4.06 -4.76 13.76
CA LEU A 161 -4.91 -3.87 12.98
C LEU A 161 -5.27 -4.50 11.64
N LEU A 162 -6.53 -4.33 11.24
CA LEU A 162 -7.03 -4.66 9.91
C LEU A 162 -7.61 -3.40 9.30
N LEU A 163 -7.07 -2.98 8.15
CA LEU A 163 -7.63 -1.89 7.36
C LEU A 163 -8.22 -2.45 6.07
N LYS A 164 -9.46 -2.08 5.77
CA LYS A 164 -10.17 -2.47 4.55
C LYS A 164 -10.35 -1.27 3.65
N ILE A 165 -9.90 -1.37 2.41
CA ILE A 165 -10.01 -0.30 1.41
C ILE A 165 -10.87 -0.80 0.25
N PRO A 166 -12.09 -0.29 0.08
CA PRO A 166 -12.98 -0.74 -0.98
C PRO A 166 -12.50 -0.25 -2.36
N THR A 167 -12.86 -1.00 -3.40
CA THR A 167 -12.52 -0.68 -4.81
C THR A 167 -13.10 0.64 -5.29
N ASP A 168 -14.24 1.06 -4.75
CA ASP A 168 -14.88 2.32 -5.14
C ASP A 168 -14.16 3.57 -4.58
N CYS A 169 -13.09 3.38 -3.80
CA CYS A 169 -12.21 4.44 -3.31
C CYS A 169 -12.94 5.51 -2.49
N LYS A 170 -14.14 5.22 -2.00
CA LYS A 170 -14.86 6.11 -1.11
C LYS A 170 -14.29 5.91 0.29
N ILE A 171 -13.66 6.95 0.80
CA ILE A 171 -13.24 7.01 2.20
C ILE A 171 -14.53 6.95 3.01
N ASN A 172 -14.77 5.83 3.72
CA ASN A 172 -15.83 5.77 4.72
C ASN A 172 -15.55 6.88 5.73
N ARG A 173 -16.41 7.89 5.66
CA ARG A 173 -16.30 9.17 6.34
C ARG A 173 -16.70 9.04 7.80
#